data_AF-A0A0V1K1D7-F1
#
_entry.id   AF-A0A0V1K1D7-F1
#
_cell.length_a   1.000
_cell.length_b   1.000
_cell.length_c   1.000
_cell.angle_alpha   90.00
_cell.angle_beta   90.00
_cell.angle_gamma   90.00
#
_symmetry.space_group_name_H-M   'P 1'
#
loop_
_entity.id
_entity.type
_entity.pdbx_description
1 polymer ?
#
loop_
_entity_poly.entity_id
_entity_poly.type
_entity_poly.pdbx_seq_one_letter_code
_entity_poly.pdbx_strand_id
1 'polypeptide(L)'
;MKFLFTFFQPAHHVFIWYSSTILGTLLLITVAQTTGQDHLNLVRRHTPYGDVLGFVHHGKIASAECYLGIPYARPPINDRRFAYPEPVDQWINLYNATYFRPWCVQFWYSDVYLEKREQSEDCLYLNIFVPRQNYNHPFLAHTYFTPVVDKYRENQSIIPLPAERLIRENARLPLMIGSTTGECIAYVSWLAYLAENDRIDLCNIEFVAPSFRFKNAEQVKQAIYQHYFDNRPIQQDTNLSHILVKIVTDQNIKVPMMKEISYYTNKNVPIFVYSFDYSDDKLQNMHLSFAMRDQGAAHGFDLVYLFQSMSVLDPRNITVEWASEDLNITYFIASTMTNFVKFGNPNLQTESNKLQFHWPAFDFPSSQQMYIGSQIKPIEVPFELLYFWNRTIEIIQTLSLQHDFIFEPPTVANFHCGVFEDYDLLNYRVAFFTVLTLSLAMLFLLGFCCFLHVNYRNQEKSIPTVVE
;
A
#
# COMPACT_ATOMS: atom_id res chain seq x y z
N MET A 1 32.40 -18.53 83.25
CA MET A 1 31.21 -19.38 83.50
C MET A 1 30.00 -18.54 83.10
N LYS A 2 29.28 -18.84 82.00
CA LYS A 2 28.37 -19.97 81.71
C LYS A 2 26.92 -19.67 82.15
N PHE A 3 25.99 -19.86 81.20
CA PHE A 3 24.53 -19.75 81.29
C PHE A 3 23.89 -18.37 81.46
N LEU A 4 23.47 -17.79 80.32
CA LEU A 4 22.08 -17.39 80.05
C LEU A 4 21.94 -17.00 78.57
N PHE A 5 21.94 -18.02 77.71
CA PHE A 5 21.75 -17.90 76.25
C PHE A 5 20.70 -18.94 75.83
N THR A 6 19.41 -18.58 75.91
CA THR A 6 18.25 -19.18 75.22
C THR A 6 16.97 -18.44 75.64
N PHE A 7 15.92 -18.48 74.81
CA PHE A 7 14.58 -17.90 75.03
C PHE A 7 14.41 -16.37 74.90
N PHE A 8 14.78 -15.79 73.74
CA PHE A 8 14.06 -14.61 73.19
C PHE A 8 14.12 -14.53 71.64
N GLN A 9 13.87 -15.65 70.95
CA GLN A 9 13.62 -15.68 69.50
C GLN A 9 12.49 -16.68 69.17
N PRO A 10 11.22 -16.23 69.21
CA PRO A 10 10.34 -16.54 68.07
C PRO A 10 9.48 -15.36 67.57
N ALA A 11 9.30 -14.29 68.36
CA ALA A 11 8.29 -13.26 68.08
C ALA A 11 8.57 -12.40 66.84
N HIS A 12 9.82 -12.03 66.59
CA HIS A 12 10.16 -11.13 65.47
C HIS A 12 10.05 -11.77 64.08
N HIS A 13 10.39 -13.06 63.94
CA HIS A 13 10.31 -13.73 62.63
C HIS A 13 8.86 -13.96 62.21
N VAL A 14 7.97 -14.31 63.15
CA VAL A 14 6.54 -14.48 62.85
C VAL A 14 5.92 -13.17 62.36
N PHE A 15 6.22 -12.04 63.01
CA PHE A 15 5.67 -10.74 62.62
C PHE A 15 6.15 -10.27 61.23
N ILE A 16 7.40 -10.56 60.88
CA ILE A 16 7.97 -10.26 59.55
C ILE A 16 7.38 -11.16 58.46
N TRP A 17 7.07 -12.42 58.76
CA TRP A 17 6.40 -13.33 57.80
C TRP A 17 4.93 -12.96 57.57
N TYR A 18 4.18 -12.54 58.60
CA TYR A 18 2.81 -12.06 58.40
C TYR A 18 2.76 -10.72 57.65
N SER A 19 3.66 -9.77 57.93
CA SER A 19 3.67 -8.49 57.20
C SER A 19 4.07 -8.66 55.72
N SER A 20 5.07 -9.50 55.42
CA SER A 20 5.51 -9.77 54.04
C SER A 20 4.49 -10.58 53.22
N THR A 21 3.74 -11.50 53.83
CA THR A 21 2.64 -12.20 53.14
C THR A 21 1.42 -11.30 52.89
N ILE A 22 1.10 -10.40 53.83
CA ILE A 22 0.04 -9.39 53.65
C ILE A 22 0.42 -8.35 52.60
N LEU A 23 1.66 -7.84 52.61
CA LEU A 23 2.15 -6.96 51.54
C LEU A 23 2.21 -7.70 50.19
N GLY A 24 2.64 -8.97 50.16
CA GLY A 24 2.67 -9.78 48.94
C GLY A 24 1.28 -10.03 48.34
N THR A 25 0.27 -10.28 49.18
CA THR A 25 -1.13 -10.42 48.71
C THR A 25 -1.75 -9.08 48.31
N LEU A 26 -1.48 -7.99 49.02
CA LEU A 26 -1.90 -6.65 48.59
C LEU A 26 -1.23 -6.21 47.28
N LEU A 27 0.04 -6.56 47.07
CA LEU A 27 0.76 -6.32 45.81
C LEU A 27 0.17 -7.18 44.68
N LEU A 28 -0.16 -8.45 44.93
CA LEU A 28 -0.84 -9.30 43.95
C LEU A 28 -2.27 -8.81 43.62
N ILE A 29 -3.01 -8.30 44.60
CA ILE A 29 -4.33 -7.70 44.37
C ILE A 29 -4.21 -6.39 43.58
N THR A 30 -3.23 -5.54 43.87
CA THR A 30 -3.01 -4.31 43.09
C THR A 30 -2.46 -4.58 41.68
N VAL A 31 -1.61 -5.60 41.50
CA VAL A 31 -1.16 -6.04 40.16
C VAL A 31 -2.29 -6.71 39.37
N ALA A 32 -3.19 -7.45 40.03
CA ALA A 32 -4.41 -7.97 39.40
C ALA A 32 -5.46 -6.87 39.10
N GLN A 33 -5.35 -5.71 39.74
CA GLN A 33 -6.20 -4.53 39.46
C GLN A 33 -5.58 -3.54 38.46
N THR A 34 -4.28 -3.67 38.12
CA THR A 34 -3.62 -2.86 37.07
C THR A 34 -3.51 -3.55 35.72
N THR A 35 -3.93 -4.82 35.60
CA THR A 35 -4.36 -5.35 34.30
C THR A 35 -5.68 -4.68 33.92
N GLY A 36 -5.57 -3.51 33.30
CA GLY A 36 -6.67 -2.88 32.58
C GLY A 36 -7.11 -3.75 31.42
N GLN A 37 -7.94 -4.76 31.69
CA GLN A 37 -8.87 -5.24 30.69
C GLN A 37 -9.81 -4.07 30.39
N ASP A 38 -9.57 -3.39 29.27
CA ASP A 38 -10.62 -2.62 28.62
C ASP A 38 -11.81 -3.57 28.46
N HIS A 39 -12.85 -3.36 29.28
CA HIS A 39 -14.11 -4.07 29.14
C HIS A 39 -14.75 -3.60 27.84
N LEU A 40 -14.35 -4.23 26.73
CA LEU A 40 -14.93 -4.06 25.42
C LEU A 40 -16.44 -4.17 25.57
N ASN A 41 -17.15 -3.06 25.38
CA ASN A 41 -18.59 -2.99 25.50
C ASN A 41 -19.19 -3.83 24.35
N LEU A 42 -19.43 -5.11 24.60
CA LEU A 42 -19.84 -6.08 23.58
C LEU A 42 -21.22 -5.74 23.03
N VAL A 43 -21.39 -5.88 21.71
CA VAL A 43 -22.66 -5.61 21.01
C VAL A 43 -23.03 -6.79 20.12
N ARG A 44 -24.27 -7.26 20.22
CA ARG A 44 -24.83 -8.31 19.37
C ARG A 44 -25.68 -7.70 18.26
N ARG A 45 -25.51 -8.17 17.02
CA ARG A 45 -26.37 -7.84 15.87
C ARG A 45 -26.82 -9.11 15.15
N HIS A 46 -28.02 -9.05 14.58
CA HIS A 46 -28.55 -10.11 13.74
C HIS A 46 -28.21 -9.83 12.27
N THR A 47 -27.80 -10.86 11.53
CA THR A 47 -27.53 -10.79 10.08
C THR A 47 -28.29 -11.91 9.35
N PRO A 48 -28.48 -11.83 8.01
CA PRO A 48 -29.12 -12.90 7.24
C PRO A 48 -28.43 -14.28 7.35
N TYR A 49 -27.17 -14.31 7.80
CA TYR A 49 -26.39 -15.53 7.98
C TYR A 49 -26.29 -15.99 9.45
N GLY A 50 -26.84 -15.23 10.40
CA GLY A 50 -26.80 -15.54 11.83
C GLY A 50 -26.37 -14.33 12.69
N ASP A 51 -26.25 -14.55 14.00
CA ASP A 51 -25.89 -13.48 14.94
C ASP A 51 -24.38 -13.25 15.03
N VAL A 52 -23.96 -11.99 15.14
CA VAL A 52 -22.56 -11.57 15.31
C VAL A 52 -22.36 -10.81 16.62
N LEU A 53 -21.18 -10.96 17.22
CA LEU A 53 -20.72 -10.28 18.43
C LEU A 53 -19.55 -9.35 18.08
N GLY A 54 -19.77 -8.05 18.16
CA GLY A 54 -18.74 -7.01 18.05
C GLY A 54 -18.54 -6.27 19.39
N PHE A 55 -17.93 -5.09 19.33
CA PHE A 55 -17.63 -4.25 20.50
C PHE A 55 -17.76 -2.76 20.19
N VAL A 56 -17.96 -1.90 21.20
CA VAL A 56 -17.83 -0.44 21.04
C VAL A 56 -16.37 -0.02 21.20
N HIS A 57 -15.83 0.68 20.20
CA HIS A 57 -14.58 1.42 20.29
C HIS A 57 -14.85 2.91 20.57
N HIS A 58 -14.07 3.49 21.47
CA HIS A 58 -14.14 4.91 21.84
C HIS A 58 -12.94 5.66 21.26
N GLY A 59 -13.13 6.30 20.09
CA GLY A 59 -12.12 7.17 19.48
C GLY A 59 -12.12 8.58 20.09
N LYS A 60 -11.10 9.37 19.74
CA LYS A 60 -10.87 10.73 20.29
C LYS A 60 -12.06 11.70 20.09
N ILE A 61 -12.82 11.53 19.02
CA ILE A 61 -13.89 12.47 18.59
C ILE A 61 -15.28 11.80 18.61
N ALA A 62 -15.36 10.49 18.40
CA ALA A 62 -16.61 9.73 18.32
C ALA A 62 -16.42 8.27 18.75
N SER A 63 -17.54 7.57 19.00
CA SER A 63 -17.56 6.13 19.28
C SER A 63 -18.26 5.35 18.17
N ALA A 64 -17.80 4.13 17.89
CA ALA A 64 -18.35 3.24 16.87
C ALA A 64 -18.52 1.82 17.39
N GLU A 65 -19.50 1.08 16.86
CA GLU A 65 -19.59 -0.37 17.00
C GLU A 65 -18.73 -1.02 15.92
N CYS A 66 -17.77 -1.86 16.34
CA CYS A 66 -16.81 -2.56 15.51
C CYS A 66 -17.17 -4.03 15.43
N TYR A 67 -17.31 -4.56 14.22
CA TYR A 67 -17.47 -5.98 13.94
C TYR A 67 -16.35 -6.38 12.98
N LEU A 68 -15.36 -7.09 13.49
CA LEU A 68 -14.13 -7.43 12.79
C LEU A 68 -14.18 -8.90 12.35
N GLY A 69 -13.83 -9.17 11.10
CA GLY A 69 -13.69 -10.54 10.63
C GLY A 69 -15.01 -11.29 10.39
N ILE A 70 -16.07 -10.64 9.89
CA ILE A 70 -17.30 -11.34 9.48
C ILE A 70 -17.06 -12.02 8.13
N PRO A 71 -17.31 -13.33 7.95
CA PRO A 71 -17.11 -14.01 6.67
C PRO A 71 -18.21 -13.60 5.70
N TYR A 72 -17.84 -13.29 4.46
CA TYR A 72 -18.79 -12.96 3.38
C TYR A 72 -18.82 -14.00 2.26
N ALA A 73 -17.79 -14.84 2.16
CA ALA A 73 -17.74 -16.00 1.28
C ALA A 73 -17.10 -17.20 2.00
N ARG A 74 -17.36 -18.41 1.50
CA ARG A 74 -16.68 -19.63 1.98
C ARG A 74 -15.17 -19.53 1.73
N PRO A 75 -14.32 -20.15 2.58
CA PRO A 75 -12.88 -20.16 2.40
C PRO A 75 -12.49 -20.73 1.01
N PRO A 76 -11.69 -20.03 0.19
CA PRO A 76 -11.27 -20.46 -1.15
C PRO A 76 -10.11 -21.48 -1.09
N ILE A 77 -10.25 -22.48 -0.22
CA ILE A 77 -9.25 -23.52 0.04
C ILE A 77 -9.51 -24.80 -0.76
N ASN A 78 -8.48 -25.60 -0.95
CA ASN A 78 -8.54 -26.88 -1.69
C ASN A 78 -9.16 -26.67 -3.08
N ASP A 79 -10.20 -27.43 -3.43
CA ASP A 79 -10.88 -27.39 -4.74
C ASP A 79 -11.57 -26.04 -5.04
N ARG A 80 -11.74 -25.17 -4.04
CA ARG A 80 -12.25 -23.79 -4.24
C ARG A 80 -11.15 -22.77 -4.60
N ARG A 81 -9.87 -23.16 -4.57
CA ARG A 81 -8.77 -22.25 -4.91
C ARG A 81 -8.89 -21.81 -6.37
N PHE A 82 -8.82 -20.50 -6.60
CA PHE A 82 -9.02 -19.84 -7.90
C PHE A 82 -10.44 -19.96 -8.50
N ALA A 83 -11.41 -20.54 -7.79
CA ALA A 83 -12.82 -20.50 -8.18
C ALA A 83 -13.47 -19.15 -7.82
N TYR A 84 -14.67 -18.89 -8.34
CA TYR A 84 -15.48 -17.78 -7.85
C TYR A 84 -15.88 -18.00 -6.37
N PRO A 85 -15.98 -16.94 -5.56
CA PRO A 85 -16.37 -17.06 -4.16
C PRO A 85 -17.80 -17.60 -4.02
N GLU A 86 -17.96 -18.67 -3.23
CA GLU A 86 -19.27 -19.21 -2.84
C GLU A 86 -19.85 -18.45 -1.64
N PRO A 87 -21.17 -18.24 -1.54
CA PRO A 87 -21.81 -17.69 -0.34
C PRO A 87 -21.52 -18.52 0.92
N VAL A 88 -21.45 -17.85 2.07
CA VAL A 88 -21.31 -18.52 3.38
C VAL A 88 -22.56 -19.30 3.76
N ASP A 89 -22.37 -20.39 4.50
CA ASP A 89 -23.45 -21.08 5.19
C ASP A 89 -23.94 -20.26 6.39
N GLN A 90 -25.21 -20.42 6.76
CA GLN A 90 -25.74 -19.79 7.97
C GLN A 90 -25.12 -20.44 9.23
N TRP A 91 -24.69 -19.62 10.18
CA TRP A 91 -24.16 -20.07 11.46
C TRP A 91 -25.23 -20.05 12.56
N ILE A 92 -25.33 -21.16 13.29
CA ILE A 92 -26.34 -21.35 14.36
C ILE A 92 -25.93 -20.63 15.66
N ASN A 93 -24.64 -20.62 15.96
CA ASN A 93 -24.08 -20.07 17.20
C ASN A 93 -23.62 -18.63 16.99
N LEU A 94 -23.64 -17.82 18.06
CA LEU A 94 -23.16 -16.44 18.05
C LEU A 94 -21.71 -16.34 17.52
N TYR A 95 -21.52 -15.70 16.37
CA TYR A 95 -20.22 -15.58 15.73
C TYR A 95 -19.37 -14.48 16.38
N ASN A 96 -18.13 -14.80 16.77
CA ASN A 96 -17.23 -13.85 17.41
C ASN A 96 -16.52 -12.95 16.39
N ALA A 97 -17.01 -11.72 16.23
CA ALA A 97 -16.47 -10.68 15.36
C ALA A 97 -15.76 -9.57 16.16
N THR A 98 -14.99 -9.92 17.19
CA THR A 98 -14.26 -8.94 18.04
C THR A 98 -12.79 -8.74 17.65
N TYR A 99 -12.28 -9.48 16.67
CA TYR A 99 -10.87 -9.45 16.26
C TYR A 99 -10.73 -9.61 14.75
N PHE A 100 -9.70 -9.01 14.17
CA PHE A 100 -9.38 -9.16 12.74
C PHE A 100 -9.10 -10.62 12.37
N ARG A 101 -9.26 -10.95 11.08
CA ARG A 101 -8.93 -12.25 10.50
C ARG A 101 -7.64 -12.16 9.68
N PRO A 102 -6.99 -13.31 9.37
CA PRO A 102 -5.80 -13.34 8.55
C PRO A 102 -5.98 -12.62 7.22
N TRP A 103 -4.89 -12.05 6.73
CA TRP A 103 -4.85 -11.38 5.43
C TRP A 103 -4.76 -12.43 4.32
N CYS A 104 -5.26 -12.10 3.12
CA CYS A 104 -5.04 -12.95 1.96
C CYS A 104 -3.54 -13.05 1.66
N VAL A 105 -3.11 -14.24 1.21
CA VAL A 105 -1.71 -14.53 0.86
C VAL A 105 -1.21 -13.53 -0.20
N GLN A 106 -0.20 -12.72 0.15
CA GLN A 106 0.35 -11.67 -0.71
C GLN A 106 1.82 -11.34 -0.40
N PHE A 107 2.54 -10.87 -1.43
CA PHE A 107 3.96 -10.51 -1.33
C PHE A 107 4.15 -9.03 -0.94
N TRP A 108 4.88 -8.79 0.14
CA TRP A 108 5.29 -7.46 0.59
C TRP A 108 6.76 -7.22 0.25
N TYR A 109 7.04 -6.23 -0.60
CA TYR A 109 8.37 -6.04 -1.17
C TYR A 109 9.32 -5.20 -0.29
N SER A 110 8.84 -4.61 0.81
CA SER A 110 9.57 -3.54 1.52
C SER A 110 9.42 -3.51 3.05
N ASP A 111 8.72 -4.46 3.68
CA ASP A 111 8.32 -4.29 5.09
C ASP A 111 8.62 -5.49 6.00
N VAL A 112 9.81 -5.45 6.61
CA VAL A 112 10.27 -6.40 7.64
C VAL A 112 9.35 -6.39 8.88
N TYR A 113 8.50 -5.38 9.04
CA TYR A 113 7.53 -5.29 10.14
C TYR A 113 6.18 -5.97 9.85
N LEU A 114 5.90 -6.36 8.59
CA LEU A 114 4.66 -7.07 8.23
C LEU A 114 4.72 -8.59 8.46
N GLU A 115 5.90 -9.17 8.74
CA GLU A 115 6.06 -10.59 9.10
C GLU A 115 5.22 -11.01 10.33
N LYS A 116 4.73 -10.06 11.12
CA LYS A 116 3.86 -10.29 12.29
C LYS A 116 2.36 -10.43 11.98
N ARG A 117 1.90 -10.25 10.74
CA ARG A 117 0.47 -10.38 10.40
C ARG A 117 0.19 -11.78 9.83
N GLU A 118 -0.67 -12.54 10.49
CA GLU A 118 -1.11 -13.85 10.01
C GLU A 118 -1.72 -13.73 8.61
N GLN A 119 -1.26 -14.56 7.68
CA GLN A 119 -1.82 -14.70 6.33
C GLN A 119 -2.44 -16.09 6.17
N SER A 120 -3.53 -16.18 5.42
CA SER A 120 -4.24 -17.43 5.13
C SER A 120 -4.91 -17.36 3.77
N GLU A 121 -5.20 -18.53 3.19
CA GLU A 121 -6.16 -18.63 2.09
C GLU A 121 -7.60 -18.41 2.58
N ASP A 122 -7.88 -18.77 3.83
CA ASP A 122 -9.11 -18.36 4.50
C ASP A 122 -9.00 -16.88 4.93
N CYS A 123 -9.33 -15.99 4.00
CA CYS A 123 -9.19 -14.54 4.15
C CYS A 123 -10.41 -13.73 3.68
N LEU A 124 -11.51 -14.37 3.26
CA LEU A 124 -12.69 -13.70 2.68
C LEU A 124 -13.64 -13.14 3.75
N TYR A 125 -13.09 -12.18 4.51
CA TYR A 125 -13.72 -11.52 5.65
C TYR A 125 -13.86 -10.01 5.41
N LEU A 126 -14.91 -9.42 5.97
CA LEU A 126 -15.12 -7.97 6.01
C LEU A 126 -15.13 -7.45 7.45
N ASN A 127 -14.86 -6.15 7.59
CA ASN A 127 -14.88 -5.42 8.85
C ASN A 127 -15.92 -4.30 8.73
N ILE A 128 -16.82 -4.18 9.72
CA ILE A 128 -17.89 -3.18 9.75
C ILE A 128 -17.65 -2.24 10.93
N PHE A 129 -17.66 -0.94 10.65
CA PHE A 129 -17.58 0.13 11.65
C PHE A 129 -18.87 0.94 11.56
N VAL A 130 -19.74 0.81 12.56
CA VAL A 130 -21.02 1.53 12.62
C VAL A 130 -20.87 2.70 13.60
N PRO A 131 -20.78 3.96 13.14
CA PRO A 131 -20.75 5.10 14.05
C PRO A 131 -22.02 5.16 14.89
N ARG A 132 -21.93 5.53 16.17
CA ARG A 132 -23.10 5.66 17.05
C ARG A 132 -24.02 6.87 16.72
N GLN A 133 -23.72 7.58 15.63
CA GLN A 133 -24.58 8.58 15.01
C GLN A 133 -24.81 8.19 13.54
N ASN A 134 -26.08 8.16 13.11
CA ASN A 134 -26.53 7.55 11.84
C ASN A 134 -25.98 8.24 10.58
N TYR A 135 -24.88 7.74 10.00
CA TYR A 135 -24.54 7.85 8.58
C TYR A 135 -23.67 6.65 8.13
N ASN A 136 -24.00 6.01 6.99
CA ASN A 136 -23.31 4.82 6.43
C ASN A 136 -22.19 5.22 5.45
N HIS A 137 -21.13 4.39 5.24
CA HIS A 137 -20.40 4.13 3.95
C HIS A 137 -19.14 3.20 4.12
N PRO A 138 -18.71 2.40 3.11
CA PRO A 138 -17.44 1.58 3.14
C PRO A 138 -16.57 1.57 1.82
N PHE A 139 -15.25 1.25 1.83
CA PHE A 139 -14.43 0.83 0.63
C PHE A 139 -12.95 0.34 0.88
N LEU A 140 -12.20 -0.05 -0.20
CA LEU A 140 -10.78 -0.52 -0.43
C LEU A 140 -10.61 -2.05 -0.81
N ALA A 141 -9.59 -2.62 -1.53
CA ALA A 141 -8.31 -2.22 -2.21
C ALA A 141 -7.91 -3.14 -3.44
N HIS A 142 -6.60 -3.33 -3.82
CA HIS A 142 -6.07 -3.96 -5.08
C HIS A 142 -4.93 -5.04 -4.95
N THR A 143 -4.50 -5.70 -6.05
CA THR A 143 -3.55 -6.88 -6.11
C THR A 143 -2.74 -7.02 -7.44
N TYR A 144 -1.67 -7.85 -7.45
CA TYR A 144 -0.77 -8.18 -8.60
C TYR A 144 -1.44 -8.88 -9.79
N PHE A 145 -2.47 -9.72 -9.57
CA PHE A 145 -3.31 -10.20 -10.66
C PHE A 145 -4.32 -9.10 -10.97
N THR A 146 -4.08 -8.36 -12.04
CA THR A 146 -4.96 -7.25 -12.42
C THR A 146 -6.28 -7.78 -12.99
N PRO A 147 -7.37 -7.00 -12.91
CA PRO A 147 -8.63 -7.39 -13.52
C PRO A 147 -8.50 -7.53 -15.05
N VAL A 148 -8.86 -8.70 -15.58
CA VAL A 148 -8.79 -9.02 -17.01
C VAL A 148 -10.18 -9.06 -17.65
N VAL A 149 -10.24 -8.74 -18.95
CA VAL A 149 -11.48 -8.93 -19.74
C VAL A 149 -11.68 -10.42 -19.99
N ASP A 150 -12.63 -11.04 -19.29
CA ASP A 150 -12.96 -12.45 -19.48
C ASP A 150 -13.92 -12.61 -20.66
N LYS A 151 -13.31 -12.88 -21.82
CA LYS A 151 -13.96 -13.12 -23.11
C LYS A 151 -14.56 -14.52 -23.26
N TYR A 152 -14.33 -15.42 -22.31
CA TYR A 152 -14.71 -16.84 -22.44
C TYR A 152 -15.95 -17.19 -21.62
N ARG A 153 -16.35 -16.34 -20.66
CA ARG A 153 -17.51 -16.54 -19.79
C ARG A 153 -18.41 -15.30 -19.73
N GLU A 154 -18.78 -14.73 -20.88
CA GLU A 154 -19.53 -13.45 -20.96
C GLU A 154 -20.72 -13.35 -19.97
N ASN A 155 -21.53 -14.40 -19.84
CA ASN A 155 -22.71 -14.43 -18.95
C ASN A 155 -22.39 -14.57 -17.44
N GLN A 156 -21.14 -14.85 -17.06
CA GLN A 156 -20.67 -14.96 -15.67
C GLN A 156 -19.54 -13.96 -15.35
N SER A 157 -19.07 -13.23 -16.36
CA SER A 157 -17.94 -12.33 -16.27
C SER A 157 -18.32 -11.03 -15.56
N ILE A 158 -17.51 -10.66 -14.57
CA ILE A 158 -17.59 -9.36 -13.89
C ILE A 158 -17.07 -8.24 -14.81
N ILE A 159 -16.17 -8.58 -15.76
CA ILE A 159 -15.56 -7.65 -16.72
C ILE A 159 -15.64 -8.29 -18.11
N PRO A 160 -16.82 -8.28 -18.76
CA PRO A 160 -17.02 -8.90 -20.08
C PRO A 160 -16.42 -8.07 -21.22
N LEU A 161 -16.14 -6.79 -20.98
CA LEU A 161 -15.69 -5.81 -21.97
C LEU A 161 -14.55 -4.94 -21.41
N PRO A 162 -13.74 -4.28 -22.26
CA PRO A 162 -12.77 -3.27 -21.81
C PRO A 162 -13.44 -2.16 -20.98
N ALA A 163 -12.71 -1.66 -19.97
CA ALA A 163 -13.22 -0.69 -19.01
C ALA A 163 -13.80 0.58 -19.68
N GLU A 164 -13.15 1.11 -20.72
CA GLU A 164 -13.64 2.27 -21.45
C GLU A 164 -15.02 2.05 -22.08
N ARG A 165 -15.29 0.82 -22.55
CA ARG A 165 -16.59 0.45 -23.10
C ARG A 165 -17.63 0.29 -22.00
N LEU A 166 -17.26 -0.37 -20.88
CA LEU A 166 -18.14 -0.52 -19.72
C LEU A 166 -18.59 0.84 -19.17
N ILE A 167 -17.68 1.81 -19.04
CA ILE A 167 -18.00 3.18 -18.59
C ILE A 167 -18.91 3.88 -19.62
N ARG A 168 -18.52 3.91 -20.90
CA ARG A 168 -19.31 4.54 -21.98
C ARG A 168 -20.71 3.96 -22.13
N GLU A 169 -20.93 2.69 -21.83
CA GLU A 169 -22.25 2.07 -21.88
C GLU A 169 -23.02 2.28 -20.56
N ASN A 170 -22.40 2.02 -19.40
CA ASN A 170 -23.11 1.80 -18.14
C ASN A 170 -22.96 2.88 -17.06
N ALA A 171 -22.08 3.88 -17.23
CA ALA A 171 -21.94 4.97 -16.27
C ALA A 171 -23.26 5.74 -16.07
N ARG A 172 -23.73 5.80 -14.81
CA ARG A 172 -25.11 6.22 -14.46
C ARG A 172 -25.25 6.85 -13.06
N LEU A 173 -24.14 7.01 -12.32
CA LEU A 173 -24.12 7.59 -10.98
C LEU A 173 -23.25 8.85 -10.99
N PRO A 174 -23.48 9.80 -10.07
CA PRO A 174 -22.52 10.85 -9.76
C PRO A 174 -21.12 10.27 -9.50
N LEU A 175 -20.08 10.99 -9.90
CA LEU A 175 -18.69 10.61 -9.67
C LEU A 175 -17.97 11.66 -8.83
N MET A 176 -17.27 11.24 -7.79
CA MET A 176 -16.23 12.03 -7.14
C MET A 176 -14.92 11.27 -7.35
N ILE A 177 -13.93 11.94 -7.91
CA ILE A 177 -12.65 11.35 -8.32
C ILE A 177 -11.54 12.37 -8.15
N GLY A 178 -10.32 11.92 -7.93
CA GLY A 178 -9.19 12.83 -7.79
C GLY A 178 -7.88 12.09 -7.71
N SER A 179 -6.82 12.87 -7.61
CA SER A 179 -5.44 12.40 -7.50
C SER A 179 -4.68 13.28 -6.52
N THR A 180 -3.65 12.74 -5.88
CA THR A 180 -2.62 13.58 -5.26
C THR A 180 -1.74 14.25 -6.32
N THR A 181 -0.99 15.28 -5.95
CA THR A 181 -0.09 15.97 -6.88
C THR A 181 1.13 15.14 -7.25
N GLY A 182 1.68 14.37 -6.30
CA GLY A 182 2.87 13.54 -6.42
C GLY A 182 2.60 12.04 -6.23
N GLU A 183 1.60 11.49 -6.90
CA GLU A 183 1.21 10.07 -6.82
C GLU A 183 2.41 9.11 -6.90
N CYS A 184 3.36 9.37 -7.80
CA CYS A 184 4.46 8.44 -8.06
C CYS A 184 5.77 8.80 -7.32
N ILE A 185 5.72 9.66 -6.29
CA ILE A 185 6.90 10.00 -5.46
C ILE A 185 7.58 8.73 -4.90
N ALA A 186 6.83 7.81 -4.31
CA ALA A 186 7.41 6.61 -3.70
C ALA A 186 8.13 5.70 -4.72
N TYR A 187 7.62 5.63 -5.96
CA TYR A 187 8.24 4.87 -7.04
C TYR A 187 9.56 5.50 -7.49
N VAL A 188 9.58 6.82 -7.73
CA VAL A 188 10.81 7.53 -8.13
C VAL A 188 11.81 7.61 -6.98
N SER A 189 11.34 7.65 -5.72
CA SER A 189 12.20 7.51 -4.53
C SER A 189 12.96 6.17 -4.53
N TRP A 190 12.30 5.09 -4.93
CA TRP A 190 12.92 3.77 -5.03
C TRP A 190 13.91 3.70 -6.21
N LEU A 191 13.58 4.31 -7.35
CA LEU A 191 14.53 4.45 -8.48
C LEU A 191 15.77 5.28 -8.09
N ALA A 192 15.59 6.40 -7.39
CA ALA A 192 16.69 7.23 -6.90
C ALA A 192 17.59 6.46 -5.93
N TYR A 193 17.00 5.72 -4.98
CA TYR A 193 17.75 4.83 -4.08
C TYR A 193 18.54 3.76 -4.84
N LEU A 194 17.97 3.15 -5.89
CA LEU A 194 18.70 2.20 -6.73
C LEU A 194 19.88 2.86 -7.47
N ALA A 195 19.71 4.09 -7.95
CA ALA A 195 20.77 4.85 -8.62
C ALA A 195 21.90 5.25 -7.66
N GLU A 196 21.57 5.68 -6.43
CA GLU A 196 22.55 5.96 -5.36
C GLU A 196 23.38 4.72 -4.95
N ASN A 197 22.90 3.51 -5.29
CA ASN A 197 23.56 2.23 -5.01
C ASN A 197 24.15 1.57 -6.28
N ASP A 198 24.41 2.37 -7.33
CA ASP A 198 24.98 1.95 -8.63
C ASP A 198 24.21 0.79 -9.30
N ARG A 199 22.89 0.67 -9.05
CA ARG A 199 22.05 -0.41 -9.61
C ARG A 199 21.39 -0.04 -10.94
N ILE A 200 21.10 1.25 -11.15
CA ILE A 200 20.46 1.78 -12.36
C ILE A 200 21.00 3.18 -12.68
N ASP A 201 20.85 3.62 -13.92
CA ASP A 201 20.97 5.04 -14.28
C ASP A 201 19.60 5.72 -14.21
N LEU A 202 19.43 6.69 -13.31
CA LEU A 202 18.20 7.48 -13.17
C LEU A 202 17.94 8.37 -14.40
N CYS A 203 18.96 8.62 -15.24
CA CYS A 203 18.82 9.34 -16.49
C CYS A 203 18.17 8.52 -17.61
N ASN A 204 18.08 7.19 -17.45
CA ASN A 204 17.48 6.30 -18.43
C ASN A 204 15.95 6.35 -18.35
N ILE A 205 15.33 6.97 -19.35
CA ILE A 205 13.88 7.19 -19.41
C ILE A 205 13.07 5.88 -19.49
N GLU A 206 13.68 4.73 -19.85
CA GLU A 206 12.99 3.43 -19.87
C GLU A 206 12.43 3.04 -18.48
N PHE A 207 12.99 3.55 -17.38
CA PHE A 207 12.44 3.30 -16.03
C PHE A 207 11.11 4.04 -15.76
N VAL A 208 10.81 5.12 -16.49
CA VAL A 208 9.55 5.89 -16.30
C VAL A 208 8.59 5.77 -17.48
N ALA A 209 9.11 5.60 -18.69
CA ALA A 209 8.38 5.45 -19.93
C ALA A 209 8.90 4.24 -20.73
N PRO A 210 8.74 2.99 -20.22
CA PRO A 210 9.32 1.81 -20.84
C PRO A 210 8.76 1.53 -22.23
N SER A 211 9.66 1.28 -23.17
CA SER A 211 9.42 1.04 -24.59
C SER A 211 8.34 0.00 -24.88
N PHE A 212 8.28 -1.09 -24.12
CA PHE A 212 7.28 -2.15 -24.31
C PHE A 212 5.81 -1.70 -24.14
N ARG A 213 5.55 -0.53 -23.54
CA ARG A 213 4.19 0.04 -23.43
C ARG A 213 3.72 0.74 -24.70
N PHE A 214 4.60 0.97 -25.68
CA PHE A 214 4.36 1.83 -26.83
C PHE A 214 4.73 1.17 -28.16
N LYS A 215 3.84 1.24 -29.14
CA LYS A 215 4.11 0.70 -30.50
C LYS A 215 5.27 1.42 -31.21
N ASN A 216 5.33 2.75 -31.07
CA ASN A 216 6.34 3.62 -31.69
C ASN A 216 7.20 4.25 -30.59
N ALA A 217 7.94 3.40 -29.86
CA ALA A 217 8.59 3.73 -28.59
C ALA A 217 9.59 4.89 -28.68
N GLU A 218 10.44 4.94 -29.71
CA GLU A 218 11.43 6.02 -29.86
C GLU A 218 10.77 7.39 -30.05
N GLN A 219 9.72 7.47 -30.87
CA GLN A 219 8.99 8.72 -31.11
C GLN A 219 8.19 9.14 -29.86
N VAL A 220 7.67 8.18 -29.08
CA VAL A 220 7.04 8.48 -27.78
C VAL A 220 8.09 9.01 -26.79
N LYS A 221 9.27 8.38 -26.69
CA LYS A 221 10.37 8.90 -25.84
C LYS A 221 10.76 10.31 -26.25
N GLN A 222 11.01 10.57 -27.55
CA GLN A 222 11.32 11.91 -28.07
C GLN A 222 10.25 12.95 -27.72
N ALA A 223 8.96 12.59 -27.84
CA ALA A 223 7.85 13.48 -27.46
C ALA A 223 7.82 13.76 -25.95
N ILE A 224 8.11 12.77 -25.10
CA ILE A 224 8.22 12.94 -23.63
C ILE A 224 9.44 13.83 -23.29
N TYR A 225 10.60 13.60 -23.92
CA TYR A 225 11.78 14.46 -23.79
C TYR A 225 11.45 15.93 -24.11
N GLN A 226 10.76 16.16 -25.24
CA GLN A 226 10.38 17.50 -25.64
C GLN A 226 9.37 18.14 -24.66
N HIS A 227 8.36 17.41 -24.21
CA HIS A 227 7.28 17.96 -23.36
C HIS A 227 7.67 18.17 -21.89
N TYR A 228 8.57 17.36 -21.34
CA TYR A 228 8.94 17.40 -19.92
C TYR A 228 10.30 18.03 -19.62
N PHE A 229 11.22 18.05 -20.59
CA PHE A 229 12.57 18.58 -20.40
C PHE A 229 12.88 19.77 -21.32
N ASP A 230 11.97 20.21 -22.20
CA ASP A 230 12.22 21.26 -23.21
C ASP A 230 13.46 20.97 -24.08
N ASN A 231 13.76 19.70 -24.33
CA ASN A 231 15.01 19.21 -24.96
C ASN A 231 16.31 19.57 -24.20
N ARG A 232 16.25 19.95 -22.91
CA ARG A 232 17.44 20.07 -22.05
C ARG A 232 18.08 18.69 -21.80
N PRO A 233 19.42 18.59 -21.68
CA PRO A 233 20.08 17.34 -21.31
C PRO A 233 19.69 16.86 -19.91
N ILE A 234 19.18 15.63 -19.80
CA ILE A 234 18.76 15.04 -18.51
C ILE A 234 19.87 15.06 -17.46
N GLN A 235 21.12 14.77 -17.87
CA GLN A 235 22.28 14.70 -16.97
C GLN A 235 22.64 16.04 -16.32
N GLN A 236 22.01 17.14 -16.73
CA GLN A 236 22.24 18.49 -16.22
C GLN A 236 21.00 19.09 -15.53
N ASP A 237 19.86 18.38 -15.50
CA ASP A 237 18.65 18.92 -14.88
C ASP A 237 18.64 18.65 -13.37
N THR A 238 18.82 19.71 -12.58
CA THR A 238 18.83 19.66 -11.10
C THR A 238 17.50 19.23 -10.51
N ASN A 239 16.41 19.25 -11.29
CA ASN A 239 15.06 18.88 -10.87
C ASN A 239 14.62 17.52 -11.46
N LEU A 240 15.56 16.69 -11.90
CA LEU A 240 15.29 15.40 -12.55
C LEU A 240 14.25 14.55 -11.80
N SER A 241 14.39 14.36 -10.49
CA SER A 241 13.45 13.56 -9.70
C SER A 241 12.01 14.10 -9.74
N HIS A 242 11.82 15.41 -9.66
CA HIS A 242 10.52 16.06 -9.79
C HIS A 242 9.92 15.89 -11.20
N ILE A 243 10.75 15.99 -12.25
CA ILE A 243 10.31 15.76 -13.64
C ILE A 243 9.89 14.29 -13.82
N LEU A 244 10.68 13.34 -13.31
CA LEU A 244 10.34 11.91 -13.35
C LEU A 244 9.05 11.60 -12.59
N VAL A 245 8.85 12.17 -11.39
CA VAL A 245 7.58 12.03 -10.64
C VAL A 245 6.42 12.57 -11.44
N LYS A 246 6.58 13.74 -12.09
CA LYS A 246 5.54 14.32 -12.95
C LYS A 246 5.20 13.38 -14.11
N ILE A 247 6.19 12.85 -14.84
CA ILE A 247 6.00 11.88 -15.95
C ILE A 247 5.19 10.66 -15.48
N VAL A 248 5.62 9.99 -14.42
CA VAL A 248 4.99 8.73 -13.97
C VAL A 248 3.60 8.99 -13.38
N THR A 249 3.42 10.09 -12.63
CA THR A 249 2.13 10.51 -12.07
C THR A 249 1.11 10.84 -13.16
N ASP A 250 1.56 11.59 -14.18
CA ASP A 250 0.73 11.97 -15.32
C ASP A 250 0.31 10.71 -16.11
N GLN A 251 1.28 9.88 -16.51
CA GLN A 251 1.04 8.69 -17.34
C GLN A 251 0.16 7.65 -16.66
N ASN A 252 0.34 7.39 -15.37
CA ASN A 252 -0.28 6.23 -14.70
C ASN A 252 -1.53 6.58 -13.89
N ILE A 253 -1.72 7.83 -13.47
CA ILE A 253 -2.88 8.23 -12.64
C ILE A 253 -3.69 9.36 -13.29
N LYS A 254 -3.10 10.55 -13.48
CA LYS A 254 -3.88 11.75 -13.87
C LYS A 254 -4.48 11.61 -15.27
N VAL A 255 -3.74 11.07 -16.24
CA VAL A 255 -4.26 10.87 -17.60
C VAL A 255 -5.35 9.80 -17.65
N PRO A 256 -5.19 8.59 -17.09
CA PRO A 256 -6.28 7.61 -16.97
C PRO A 256 -7.53 8.17 -16.27
N MET A 257 -7.37 8.90 -15.17
CA MET A 257 -8.47 9.58 -14.47
C MET A 257 -9.23 10.53 -15.40
N MET A 258 -8.52 11.39 -16.13
CA MET A 258 -9.12 12.34 -17.06
C MET A 258 -9.73 11.66 -18.29
N LYS A 259 -9.20 10.51 -18.71
CA LYS A 259 -9.79 9.65 -19.75
C LYS A 259 -11.12 9.05 -19.28
N GLU A 260 -11.23 8.60 -18.02
CA GLU A 260 -12.50 8.16 -17.42
C GLU A 260 -13.52 9.31 -17.35
N ILE A 261 -13.12 10.48 -16.83
CA ILE A 261 -13.97 11.69 -16.79
C ILE A 261 -14.55 12.00 -18.19
N SER A 262 -13.75 11.86 -19.25
CA SER A 262 -14.19 12.08 -20.64
C SER A 262 -15.32 11.16 -21.12
N TYR A 263 -15.53 10.01 -20.47
CA TYR A 263 -16.61 9.08 -20.79
C TYR A 263 -17.89 9.33 -19.96
N TYR A 264 -17.76 10.00 -18.82
CA TYR A 264 -18.91 10.44 -18.01
C TYR A 264 -19.57 11.71 -18.54
N THR A 265 -18.87 12.61 -19.26
CA THR A 265 -19.44 13.90 -19.66
C THR A 265 -20.68 13.79 -20.56
N ASN A 266 -20.78 12.73 -21.38
CA ASN A 266 -21.96 12.46 -22.22
C ASN A 266 -23.14 11.80 -21.45
N LYS A 267 -23.02 11.57 -20.15
CA LYS A 267 -24.02 10.84 -19.33
C LYS A 267 -24.97 11.74 -18.55
N ASN A 268 -24.76 13.07 -18.57
CA ASN A 268 -25.57 14.04 -17.82
C ASN A 268 -25.64 13.72 -16.30
N VAL A 269 -24.54 13.22 -15.73
CA VAL A 269 -24.35 12.99 -14.29
C VAL A 269 -23.28 13.94 -13.76
N PRO A 270 -23.40 14.47 -12.54
CA PRO A 270 -22.42 15.40 -12.00
C PRO A 270 -21.11 14.68 -11.64
N ILE A 271 -19.99 15.32 -11.97
CA ILE A 271 -18.63 14.87 -11.68
C ILE A 271 -17.98 15.91 -10.78
N PHE A 272 -17.31 15.51 -9.70
CA PHE A 272 -16.54 16.39 -8.82
C PHE A 272 -15.10 15.93 -8.77
N VAL A 273 -14.20 16.73 -9.36
CA VAL A 273 -12.77 16.40 -9.46
C VAL A 273 -11.98 17.13 -8.38
N TYR A 274 -10.97 16.48 -7.79
CA TYR A 274 -9.98 17.15 -6.92
C TYR A 274 -8.52 16.83 -7.27
N SER A 275 -7.64 17.76 -6.89
CA SER A 275 -6.19 17.58 -6.84
C SER A 275 -5.73 17.84 -5.40
N PHE A 276 -5.26 16.79 -4.72
CA PHE A 276 -4.81 16.87 -3.33
C PHE A 276 -3.30 17.18 -3.26
N ASP A 277 -2.92 18.22 -2.52
CA ASP A 277 -1.53 18.74 -2.45
C ASP A 277 -1.12 19.14 -1.04
N TYR A 278 -1.96 18.89 -0.03
CA TYR A 278 -1.62 19.22 1.34
C TYR A 278 -0.73 18.13 1.96
N SER A 279 0.39 18.55 2.54
CA SER A 279 1.31 17.67 3.26
C SER A 279 2.03 18.43 4.36
N ASP A 280 2.01 17.91 5.58
CA ASP A 280 2.88 18.36 6.66
C ASP A 280 4.29 17.75 6.52
N ASP A 281 5.31 18.52 6.90
CA ASP A 281 6.72 18.10 6.79
C ASP A 281 7.03 16.87 7.64
N LYS A 282 6.43 16.73 8.83
CA LYS A 282 6.66 15.57 9.71
C LYS A 282 6.14 14.29 9.07
N LEU A 283 5.05 14.37 8.31
CA LEU A 283 4.49 13.24 7.56
C LEU A 283 5.39 12.87 6.37
N GLN A 284 5.88 13.83 5.59
CA GLN A 284 6.86 13.53 4.52
C GLN A 284 8.11 12.84 5.10
N ASN A 285 8.64 13.38 6.20
CA ASN A 285 9.86 12.88 6.87
C ASN A 285 9.77 11.46 7.41
N MET A 286 8.56 10.89 7.51
CA MET A 286 8.31 9.57 8.09
C MET A 286 8.10 8.47 7.04
N HIS A 287 7.74 8.86 5.81
CA HIS A 287 7.38 7.93 4.71
C HIS A 287 8.23 8.10 3.46
N LEU A 288 8.96 9.21 3.29
CA LEU A 288 9.73 9.53 2.08
C LEU A 288 11.22 9.72 2.39
N SER A 289 12.07 9.38 1.43
CA SER A 289 13.51 9.66 1.52
C SER A 289 13.79 11.17 1.45
N PHE A 290 14.91 11.61 2.01
CA PHE A 290 15.31 13.03 2.00
C PHE A 290 15.38 13.62 0.58
N ALA A 291 15.74 12.81 -0.42
CA ALA A 291 15.91 13.21 -1.82
C ALA A 291 14.59 13.53 -2.57
N MET A 292 13.43 13.31 -1.95
CA MET A 292 12.11 13.38 -2.60
C MET A 292 11.13 14.36 -1.94
N ARG A 293 11.63 15.26 -1.09
CA ARG A 293 10.84 16.33 -0.44
C ARG A 293 10.40 17.38 -1.45
N ASP A 294 9.38 18.14 -1.09
CA ASP A 294 8.84 19.29 -1.83
C ASP A 294 8.25 18.95 -3.23
N GLN A 295 7.86 17.69 -3.46
CA GLN A 295 7.27 17.22 -4.73
C GLN A 295 5.73 17.12 -4.71
N GLY A 296 5.10 17.77 -3.72
CA GLY A 296 3.65 17.70 -3.47
C GLY A 296 3.25 16.53 -2.57
N ALA A 297 1.94 16.27 -2.48
CA ALA A 297 1.41 15.17 -1.66
C ALA A 297 1.59 13.80 -2.34
N ALA A 298 2.16 12.83 -1.63
CA ALA A 298 2.37 11.48 -2.13
C ALA A 298 1.07 10.64 -2.14
N HIS A 299 1.06 9.54 -2.91
CA HIS A 299 -0.09 8.64 -3.06
C HIS A 299 -0.73 8.27 -1.72
N GLY A 300 -2.05 8.44 -1.62
CA GLY A 300 -2.84 8.10 -0.44
C GLY A 300 -2.69 9.05 0.76
N PHE A 301 -1.96 10.16 0.65
CA PHE A 301 -1.92 11.18 1.72
C PHE A 301 -3.32 11.77 1.99
N ASP A 302 -4.16 11.90 0.96
CA ASP A 302 -5.57 12.24 1.11
C ASP A 302 -6.33 11.26 2.03
N LEU A 303 -6.02 9.96 1.98
CA LEU A 303 -6.56 8.95 2.90
C LEU A 303 -6.05 9.14 4.34
N VAL A 304 -4.78 9.53 4.52
CA VAL A 304 -4.20 9.84 5.85
C VAL A 304 -4.98 10.95 6.53
N TYR A 305 -5.31 12.01 5.79
CA TYR A 305 -6.13 13.12 6.31
C TYR A 305 -7.61 12.75 6.44
N LEU A 306 -8.18 11.96 5.54
CA LEU A 306 -9.57 11.48 5.61
C LEU A 306 -9.83 10.63 6.87
N PHE A 307 -8.92 9.70 7.18
CA PHE A 307 -9.03 8.78 8.32
C PHE A 307 -8.30 9.26 9.58
N GLN A 308 -7.59 10.39 9.51
CA GLN A 308 -6.77 10.93 10.59
C GLN A 308 -5.79 9.87 11.16
N SER A 309 -5.16 9.08 10.29
CA SER A 309 -4.33 7.94 10.69
C SER A 309 -3.27 7.58 9.65
N MET A 310 -2.01 7.50 10.09
CA MET A 310 -0.93 6.96 9.25
C MET A 310 -1.02 5.45 9.02
N SER A 311 -1.80 4.73 9.83
CA SER A 311 -1.97 3.28 9.69
C SER A 311 -2.65 2.83 8.38
N VAL A 312 -3.12 3.79 7.58
CA VAL A 312 -3.68 3.56 6.24
C VAL A 312 -2.59 3.34 5.19
N LEU A 313 -1.43 4.02 5.30
CA LEU A 313 -0.29 3.83 4.38
C LEU A 313 0.83 3.00 4.99
N ASP A 314 0.95 3.01 6.32
CA ASP A 314 2.09 2.43 7.02
C ASP A 314 1.63 1.53 8.17
N PRO A 315 1.95 0.23 8.16
CA PRO A 315 1.46 -0.70 9.18
C PRO A 315 2.11 -0.53 10.55
N ARG A 316 3.15 0.32 10.69
CA ARG A 316 3.79 0.67 11.95
C ARG A 316 2.82 1.51 12.80
N ASN A 317 2.84 1.31 14.12
CA ASN A 317 1.91 2.00 15.04
C ASN A 317 2.39 3.44 15.33
N ILE A 318 2.37 4.27 14.29
CA ILE A 318 2.85 5.64 14.26
C ILE A 318 1.81 6.57 14.90
N THR A 319 2.18 7.25 15.97
CA THR A 319 1.37 8.30 16.59
C THR A 319 1.74 9.67 16.01
N VAL A 320 0.81 10.29 15.27
CA VAL A 320 0.95 11.66 14.76
C VAL A 320 0.21 12.65 15.68
N GLU A 321 0.87 13.77 15.98
CA GLU A 321 0.24 14.95 16.56
C GLU A 321 -0.23 15.88 15.44
N TRP A 322 -1.54 16.03 15.32
CA TRP A 322 -2.20 16.81 14.26
C TRP A 322 -2.28 18.28 14.64
N ALA A 323 -1.79 19.17 13.77
CA ALA A 323 -1.89 20.61 13.91
C ALA A 323 -3.32 21.11 13.61
N SER A 324 -3.59 22.39 13.89
CA SER A 324 -4.91 23.00 13.61
C SER A 324 -5.21 23.03 12.12
N GLU A 325 -4.16 23.21 11.32
CA GLU A 325 -4.14 23.23 9.86
C GLU A 325 -4.52 21.84 9.31
N ASP A 326 -3.91 20.77 9.83
CA ASP A 326 -4.25 19.40 9.47
C ASP A 326 -5.72 19.08 9.77
N LEU A 327 -6.20 19.49 10.94
CA LEU A 327 -7.59 19.28 11.36
C LEU A 327 -8.59 20.01 10.46
N ASN A 328 -8.22 21.18 9.91
CA ASN A 328 -9.04 21.88 8.92
C ASN A 328 -9.12 21.10 7.60
N ILE A 329 -8.02 20.48 7.15
CA ILE A 329 -7.97 19.66 5.93
C ILE A 329 -8.75 18.36 6.12
N THR A 330 -8.53 17.64 7.23
CA THR A 330 -9.34 16.48 7.65
C THR A 330 -10.82 16.83 7.67
N TYR A 331 -11.20 17.94 8.31
CA TYR A 331 -12.59 18.38 8.37
C TYR A 331 -13.17 18.70 6.99
N PHE A 332 -12.41 19.35 6.10
CA PHE A 332 -12.84 19.64 4.74
C PHE A 332 -13.07 18.37 3.91
N ILE A 333 -12.11 17.45 3.86
CA ILE A 333 -12.22 16.21 3.08
C ILE A 333 -13.34 15.33 3.63
N ALA A 334 -13.37 15.09 4.94
CA ALA A 334 -14.42 14.28 5.56
C ALA A 334 -15.81 14.89 5.35
N SER A 335 -15.96 16.22 5.45
CA SER A 335 -17.25 16.89 5.21
C SER A 335 -17.67 16.85 3.75
N THR A 336 -16.77 17.10 2.80
CA THR A 336 -17.09 17.09 1.37
C THR A 336 -17.35 15.68 0.83
N MET A 337 -16.53 14.70 1.23
CA MET A 337 -16.76 13.30 0.90
C MET A 337 -18.07 12.81 1.51
N THR A 338 -18.33 13.01 2.81
CA THR A 338 -19.62 12.61 3.43
C THR A 338 -20.82 13.37 2.86
N ASN A 339 -20.61 14.63 2.45
CA ASN A 339 -21.41 15.42 1.50
C ASN A 339 -21.88 14.58 0.30
N PHE A 340 -20.92 14.26 -0.56
CA PHE A 340 -21.13 13.55 -1.80
C PHE A 340 -21.71 12.14 -1.59
N VAL A 341 -21.21 11.41 -0.60
CA VAL A 341 -21.65 10.09 -0.14
C VAL A 341 -23.16 10.00 0.15
N LYS A 342 -23.73 11.04 0.77
CA LYS A 342 -25.14 11.05 1.19
C LYS A 342 -26.09 11.59 0.12
N PHE A 343 -25.61 12.52 -0.73
CA PHE A 343 -26.48 13.37 -1.54
C PHE A 343 -26.02 13.54 -3.01
N GLY A 344 -24.93 12.89 -3.42
CA GLY A 344 -24.35 13.03 -4.76
C GLY A 344 -23.68 14.38 -5.05
N ASN A 345 -23.51 15.24 -4.04
CA ASN A 345 -22.93 16.58 -4.18
C ASN A 345 -22.16 17.00 -2.91
N PRO A 346 -20.88 17.44 -3.00
CA PRO A 346 -20.09 17.85 -1.83
C PRO A 346 -20.56 19.17 -1.17
N ASN A 347 -21.25 20.05 -1.90
CA ASN A 347 -21.49 21.46 -1.56
C ASN A 347 -22.52 21.74 -0.45
N LEU A 348 -22.96 20.75 0.30
CA LEU A 348 -24.14 20.93 1.15
C LEU A 348 -23.90 21.85 2.35
N GLN A 349 -24.87 22.73 2.55
CA GLN A 349 -24.91 23.70 3.64
C GLN A 349 -25.67 23.09 4.81
N THR A 350 -24.94 22.74 5.87
CA THR A 350 -25.53 22.56 7.20
C THR A 350 -25.63 23.93 7.89
N GLU A 351 -26.57 24.11 8.82
CA GLU A 351 -26.73 25.37 9.56
C GLU A 351 -25.49 25.74 10.41
N SER A 352 -24.53 24.81 10.57
CA SER A 352 -23.26 24.98 11.28
C SER A 352 -22.06 25.29 10.36
N ASN A 353 -22.26 25.54 9.06
CA ASN A 353 -21.15 25.58 8.10
C ASN A 353 -20.16 26.74 8.35
N LYS A 354 -18.96 26.40 8.83
CA LYS A 354 -17.78 27.28 8.77
C LYS A 354 -17.16 27.38 7.37
N LEU A 355 -17.56 26.49 6.47
CA LEU A 355 -16.94 26.29 5.17
C LEU A 355 -17.60 27.15 4.08
N GLN A 356 -17.03 28.32 3.82
CA GLN A 356 -17.45 29.24 2.75
C GLN A 356 -16.74 28.91 1.42
N PHE A 357 -17.07 27.79 0.79
CA PHE A 357 -16.53 27.42 -0.53
C PHE A 357 -17.63 26.95 -1.49
N HIS A 358 -17.31 26.93 -2.78
CA HIS A 358 -18.10 26.24 -3.80
C HIS A 358 -17.18 25.32 -4.60
N TRP A 359 -17.57 24.05 -4.71
CA TRP A 359 -16.93 23.03 -5.53
C TRP A 359 -17.76 22.86 -6.81
N PRO A 360 -17.30 23.39 -7.95
CA PRO A 360 -18.02 23.28 -9.21
C PRO A 360 -18.11 21.81 -9.66
N ALA A 361 -19.19 21.46 -10.35
CA ALA A 361 -19.20 20.22 -11.12
C ALA A 361 -18.25 20.37 -12.31
N PHE A 362 -17.44 19.35 -12.59
CA PHE A 362 -16.48 19.36 -13.69
C PHE A 362 -17.22 19.33 -15.04
N ASP A 363 -16.86 20.24 -15.92
CA ASP A 363 -17.17 20.20 -17.34
C ASP A 363 -15.89 20.48 -18.17
N PHE A 364 -15.91 20.17 -19.47
CA PHE A 364 -14.76 20.46 -20.33
C PHE A 364 -14.52 21.97 -20.57
N PRO A 365 -15.55 22.83 -20.76
CA PRO A 365 -15.33 24.27 -20.99
C PRO A 365 -14.60 24.99 -19.86
N SER A 366 -14.89 24.68 -18.60
CA SER A 366 -14.19 25.25 -17.43
C SER A 366 -13.00 24.41 -16.98
N SER A 367 -13.06 23.08 -17.18
CA SER A 367 -12.07 22.11 -16.70
C SER A 367 -11.69 22.28 -15.22
N GLN A 368 -12.65 22.72 -14.38
CA GLN A 368 -12.38 23.06 -12.97
C GLN A 368 -12.37 21.84 -12.05
N GLN A 369 -11.31 21.74 -11.25
CA GLN A 369 -11.13 20.78 -10.16
C GLN A 369 -10.90 21.52 -8.84
N MET A 370 -11.22 20.90 -7.70
CA MET A 370 -10.91 21.46 -6.39
C MET A 370 -9.45 21.16 -6.01
N TYR A 371 -8.63 22.19 -5.87
CA TYR A 371 -7.30 22.08 -5.27
C TYR A 371 -7.44 22.05 -3.75
N ILE A 372 -6.83 21.05 -3.12
CA ILE A 372 -6.84 20.83 -1.67
C ILE A 372 -5.39 20.84 -1.18
N GLY A 373 -4.83 22.03 -1.03
CA GLY A 373 -3.51 22.28 -0.45
C GLY A 373 -3.60 23.09 0.84
N SER A 374 -2.56 23.87 1.16
CA SER A 374 -2.58 24.87 2.24
C SER A 374 -3.65 25.97 2.05
N GLN A 375 -4.18 26.08 0.83
CA GLN A 375 -5.37 26.82 0.47
C GLN A 375 -6.31 25.89 -0.29
N ILE A 376 -7.62 26.01 -0.06
CA ILE A 376 -8.65 25.24 -0.74
C ILE A 376 -9.34 26.15 -1.75
N LYS A 377 -9.31 25.80 -3.04
CA LYS A 377 -9.88 26.63 -4.11
C LYS A 377 -10.12 25.82 -5.40
N PRO A 378 -11.08 26.21 -6.26
CA PRO A 378 -11.11 25.74 -7.64
C PRO A 378 -9.83 26.15 -8.39
N ILE A 379 -9.29 25.24 -9.20
CA ILE A 379 -8.25 25.49 -10.21
C ILE A 379 -8.64 24.81 -11.53
N GLU A 380 -8.05 25.24 -12.63
CA GLU A 380 -8.23 24.57 -13.93
C GLU A 380 -7.26 23.39 -14.06
N VAL A 381 -7.70 22.31 -14.71
CA VAL A 381 -6.82 21.22 -15.13
C VAL A 381 -5.95 21.72 -16.30
N PRO A 382 -4.61 21.58 -16.27
CA PRO A 382 -3.75 22.03 -17.36
C PRO A 382 -4.11 21.36 -18.70
N PHE A 383 -4.56 22.15 -19.67
CA PHE A 383 -5.01 21.64 -20.98
C PHE A 383 -3.89 20.91 -21.73
N GLU A 384 -2.65 21.38 -21.63
CA GLU A 384 -1.48 20.79 -22.29
C GLU A 384 -1.24 19.33 -21.86
N LEU A 385 -1.44 19.03 -20.57
CA LEU A 385 -1.32 17.68 -20.02
C LEU A 385 -2.32 16.73 -20.66
N LEU A 386 -3.58 17.17 -20.79
CA LEU A 386 -4.66 16.40 -21.39
C LEU A 386 -4.38 16.15 -22.87
N TYR A 387 -3.95 17.19 -23.59
CA TYR A 387 -3.69 17.12 -25.02
C TYR A 387 -2.48 16.25 -25.35
N PHE A 388 -1.37 16.39 -24.62
CA PHE A 388 -0.15 15.63 -24.86
C PHE A 388 -0.40 14.11 -24.79
N TRP A 389 -0.92 13.61 -23.68
CA TRP A 389 -1.09 12.16 -23.53
C TRP A 389 -2.31 11.61 -24.27
N ASN A 390 -3.46 12.29 -24.26
CA ASN A 390 -4.67 11.76 -24.90
C ASN A 390 -4.75 12.04 -26.41
N ARG A 391 -3.90 12.91 -26.98
CA ARG A 391 -3.90 13.23 -28.42
C ARG A 391 -2.53 13.00 -29.05
N THR A 392 -1.48 13.67 -28.57
CA THR A 392 -0.14 13.55 -29.20
C THR A 392 0.39 12.12 -29.12
N ILE A 393 0.37 11.49 -27.94
CA ILE A 393 0.84 10.10 -27.75
C ILE A 393 -0.10 9.07 -28.41
N GLU A 394 -1.41 9.32 -28.48
CA GLU A 394 -2.35 8.47 -29.26
C GLU A 394 -2.05 8.54 -30.77
N ILE A 395 -1.88 9.74 -31.32
CA ILE A 395 -1.53 9.95 -32.73
C ILE A 395 -0.21 9.25 -33.04
N ILE A 396 0.85 9.49 -32.26
CA ILE A 396 2.16 8.85 -32.46
C ILE A 396 2.03 7.33 -32.53
N GLN A 397 1.22 6.69 -31.67
CA GLN A 397 1.01 5.24 -31.69
C GLN A 397 0.17 4.73 -32.87
N THR A 398 -0.74 5.55 -33.42
CA THR A 398 -1.53 5.15 -34.61
C THR A 398 -0.75 5.26 -35.92
N LEU A 399 0.32 6.07 -35.97
CA LEU A 399 1.17 6.19 -37.15
C LEU A 399 1.73 4.83 -37.61
N SER A 400 1.50 4.51 -38.88
CA SER A 400 2.17 3.40 -39.57
C SER A 400 3.53 3.89 -40.07
N LEU A 401 4.49 4.01 -39.16
CA LEU A 401 5.86 4.30 -39.51
C LEU A 401 6.44 3.12 -40.30
N GLN A 402 6.79 3.34 -41.57
CA GLN A 402 7.69 2.43 -42.27
C GLN A 402 9.02 2.41 -41.52
N HIS A 403 9.66 1.24 -41.42
CA HIS A 403 10.87 1.02 -40.59
C HIS A 403 12.09 1.88 -40.98
N ASP A 404 12.03 2.63 -42.09
CA ASP A 404 13.17 3.31 -42.69
C ASP A 404 13.30 4.80 -42.31
N PHE A 405 12.36 5.37 -41.54
CA PHE A 405 12.51 6.74 -41.02
C PHE A 405 13.17 6.76 -39.63
N ILE A 406 14.47 6.45 -39.63
CA ILE A 406 15.39 6.88 -38.58
C ILE A 406 15.54 8.40 -38.71
N PHE A 407 15.14 9.16 -37.70
CA PHE A 407 15.65 10.52 -37.52
C PHE A 407 17.13 10.39 -37.16
N GLU A 408 18.03 10.58 -38.13
CA GLU A 408 19.47 10.58 -37.85
C GLU A 408 19.80 11.77 -36.93
N PRO A 409 20.28 11.55 -35.69
CA PRO A 409 20.94 12.59 -34.94
C PRO A 409 22.28 12.92 -35.63
N PRO A 410 22.83 14.14 -35.46
CA PRO A 410 24.13 14.48 -36.02
C PRO A 410 25.20 13.47 -35.58
N THR A 411 26.01 13.04 -36.54
CA THR A 411 26.80 11.80 -36.51
C THR A 411 27.62 11.57 -35.25
N VAL A 412 27.58 10.32 -34.76
CA VAL A 412 28.40 9.82 -33.66
C VAL A 412 29.88 9.83 -34.04
N ALA A 413 30.62 10.79 -33.50
CA ALA A 413 32.03 10.65 -33.18
C ALA A 413 32.20 10.98 -31.69
N ASN A 414 32.66 10.00 -30.91
CA ASN A 414 32.97 10.09 -29.46
C ASN A 414 31.84 9.89 -28.45
N PHE A 415 30.85 9.02 -28.71
CA PHE A 415 30.12 8.33 -27.64
C PHE A 415 30.51 6.84 -27.60
N HIS A 416 31.60 6.54 -26.89
CA HIS A 416 31.88 5.18 -26.43
C HIS A 416 30.96 4.86 -25.24
N CYS A 417 29.75 4.39 -25.52
CA CYS A 417 28.97 3.67 -24.52
C CYS A 417 29.46 2.22 -24.49
N GLY A 418 30.14 1.83 -23.41
CA GLY A 418 30.71 0.50 -23.26
C GLY A 418 29.70 -0.52 -22.74
N VAL A 419 29.51 -1.59 -23.52
CA VAL A 419 29.17 -2.95 -23.04
C VAL A 419 27.88 -3.10 -22.21
N PHE A 420 26.75 -3.30 -22.91
CA PHE A 420 25.52 -3.89 -22.35
C PHE A 420 25.04 -5.09 -23.19
N GLU A 421 25.84 -6.16 -23.26
CA GLU A 421 25.40 -7.49 -23.74
C GLU A 421 25.84 -8.67 -22.84
N ASP A 422 26.70 -8.46 -21.83
CA ASP A 422 27.34 -9.56 -21.09
C ASP A 422 26.96 -9.68 -19.59
N TYR A 423 26.21 -8.73 -19.02
CA TYR A 423 25.99 -8.68 -17.56
C TYR A 423 25.11 -9.82 -17.01
N ASP A 424 24.03 -10.21 -17.69
CA ASP A 424 23.21 -11.35 -17.27
C ASP A 424 23.98 -12.67 -17.42
N LEU A 425 24.68 -12.86 -18.54
CA LEU A 425 25.53 -14.03 -18.79
C LEU A 425 26.65 -14.17 -17.75
N LEU A 426 27.24 -13.07 -17.30
CA LEU A 426 28.25 -13.08 -16.24
C LEU A 426 27.63 -13.46 -14.88
N ASN A 427 26.47 -12.90 -14.52
CA ASN A 427 25.77 -13.23 -13.28
C ASN A 427 25.34 -14.72 -13.23
N TYR A 428 24.80 -15.26 -14.32
CA TYR A 428 24.48 -16.69 -14.42
C TYR A 428 25.73 -17.58 -14.35
N ARG A 429 26.85 -17.16 -14.94
CA ARG A 429 28.14 -17.89 -14.81
C ARG A 429 28.66 -17.87 -13.37
N VAL A 430 28.65 -16.72 -12.69
CA VAL A 430 29.08 -16.61 -11.29
C VAL A 430 28.20 -17.46 -10.37
N ALA A 431 26.88 -17.44 -10.56
CA ALA A 431 25.95 -18.30 -9.83
C ALA A 431 26.25 -19.80 -10.07
N PHE A 432 26.43 -20.21 -11.33
CA PHE A 432 26.76 -21.58 -11.70
C PHE A 432 28.08 -22.06 -11.07
N PHE A 433 29.16 -21.28 -11.17
CA PHE A 433 30.45 -21.64 -10.57
C PHE A 433 30.42 -21.63 -9.04
N THR A 434 29.61 -20.77 -8.41
CA THR A 434 29.39 -20.78 -6.96
C THR A 434 28.68 -22.07 -6.51
N VAL A 435 27.61 -22.47 -7.20
CA VAL A 435 26.89 -23.72 -6.89
C VAL A 435 27.77 -24.95 -7.14
N LEU A 436 28.56 -24.95 -8.23
CA LEU A 436 29.49 -26.04 -8.55
C LEU A 436 30.60 -26.18 -7.51
N THR A 437 31.22 -25.07 -7.08
CA THR A 437 32.29 -25.11 -6.05
C THR A 437 31.77 -25.54 -4.69
N LEU A 438 30.60 -25.07 -4.26
CA LEU A 438 29.94 -25.55 -3.03
C LEU A 438 29.60 -27.04 -3.10
N SER A 439 29.11 -27.53 -4.24
CA SER A 439 28.80 -28.95 -4.45
C SER A 439 30.05 -29.83 -4.38
N LEU A 440 31.16 -29.40 -4.99
CA LEU A 440 32.44 -30.10 -4.93
C LEU A 440 33.05 -30.08 -3.52
N ALA A 441 32.93 -28.97 -2.79
CA ALA A 441 33.35 -28.88 -1.39
C ALA A 441 32.55 -29.83 -0.49
N MET A 442 31.23 -29.96 -0.71
CA MET A 442 30.38 -30.89 0.03
C MET A 442 30.73 -32.36 -0.26
N LEU A 443 31.02 -32.70 -1.53
CA LEU A 443 31.50 -34.03 -1.91
C LEU A 443 32.87 -34.35 -1.29
N PHE A 444 33.78 -33.39 -1.23
CA PHE A 444 35.08 -33.56 -0.57
C PHE A 444 34.93 -33.78 0.93
N LEU A 445 34.08 -33.00 1.61
CA LEU A 445 33.77 -33.18 3.02
C LEU A 445 33.14 -34.55 3.32
N LEU A 446 32.18 -34.99 2.50
CA LEU A 446 31.59 -36.34 2.60
C LEU A 446 32.65 -37.43 2.43
N GLY A 447 33.51 -37.32 1.41
CA GLY A 447 34.62 -38.24 1.19
C GLY A 447 35.61 -38.29 2.35
N PHE A 448 35.94 -37.13 2.94
CA PHE A 448 36.81 -37.03 4.12
C PHE A 448 36.17 -37.64 5.36
N CYS A 449 34.87 -37.41 5.60
CA CYS A 449 34.12 -38.07 6.67
C CYS A 449 34.10 -39.60 6.49
N CYS A 450 33.91 -40.12 5.27
CA CYS A 450 34.00 -41.54 4.98
C CYS A 450 35.42 -42.10 5.24
N PHE A 451 36.47 -41.38 4.84
CA PHE A 451 37.87 -41.75 5.11
C PHE A 451 38.17 -41.83 6.61
N LEU A 452 37.74 -40.83 7.39
CA LEU A 452 37.87 -40.85 8.86
C LEU A 452 37.11 -42.03 9.47
N HIS A 453 35.88 -42.31 9.02
CA HIS A 453 35.08 -43.43 9.52
C HIS A 453 35.72 -44.79 9.22
N VAL A 454 36.30 -44.97 8.03
CA VAL A 454 37.02 -46.20 7.66
C VAL A 454 38.30 -46.37 8.48
N ASN A 455 39.08 -45.31 8.68
CA ASN A 455 40.28 -45.38 9.52
C ASN A 455 39.95 -45.65 11.00
N TYR A 456 38.88 -45.06 11.53
CA TYR A 456 38.40 -45.34 12.89
C TYR A 456 38.05 -46.82 13.07
N ARG A 457 37.25 -47.40 12.15
CA ARG A 457 36.94 -48.84 12.15
C ARG A 457 38.15 -49.75 11.97
N ASN A 458 39.17 -49.31 11.22
CA ASN A 458 40.40 -50.07 11.06
C ASN A 458 41.27 -50.03 12.33
N GLN A 459 41.24 -48.93 13.10
CA GLN A 459 41.89 -48.87 14.41
C GLN A 459 41.21 -49.79 15.43
N GLU A 460 39.87 -49.83 15.50
CA GLU A 460 39.14 -50.79 16.36
C GLU A 460 39.51 -52.25 16.08
N LYS A 461 39.72 -52.62 14.81
CA LYS A 461 40.17 -53.97 14.40
C LYS A 461 41.64 -54.28 14.70
N SER A 462 42.43 -53.28 15.09
CA SER A 462 43.88 -53.43 15.36
C SER A 462 44.22 -53.61 16.84
N ILE A 463 43.22 -53.61 17.73
CA ILE A 463 43.40 -53.96 19.15
C ILE A 463 43.49 -55.49 19.25
N PRO A 464 44.65 -56.07 19.62
CA PRO A 464 44.79 -57.52 19.73
C PRO A 464 43.97 -58.03 20.92
N THR A 465 43.14 -59.04 20.67
CA THR A 465 42.53 -59.85 21.73
C THR A 465 43.63 -60.53 22.54
N VAL A 466 43.85 -60.05 23.77
CA VAL A 466 44.63 -60.78 24.76
C VAL A 466 43.82 -62.02 25.15
N VAL A 467 44.38 -63.19 24.85
CA VAL A 467 43.84 -64.49 25.21
C VAL A 467 44.50 -64.93 26.52
N GLU A 468 43.64 -65.29 27.49
CA GLU A 468 43.89 -65.96 28.79
C GLU A 468 45.00 -65.40 29.71
#